data_AF-A0A0X3WEP0-F1
#
_entry.id   AF-A0A0X3WEP0-F1
#
_cell.length_a   1.000
_cell.length_b   1.000
_cell.length_c   1.000
_cell.angle_alpha   90.00
_cell.angle_beta   90.00
_cell.angle_gamma   90.00
#
_symmetry.space_group_name_H-M   'P 1'
#
loop_
_entity.id
_entity.type
_entity.pdbx_description
1 polymer ?
#
loop_
_entity_poly.entity_id
_entity_poly.type
_entity_poly.pdbx_seq_one_letter_code
_entity_poly.pdbx_strand_id
1 'polypeptide(L)'
;MYFFHAGQYVRYDRGDDASGDPNPVAGNWHGLAEAGFSQPDAAVNLEAGKLYFFQGAQYARYDVAADAVDSGYPLASAGNWPGLNEAGFASGVDAAVNWGNGKLFFFKGPNYLRYDIATDASDSGYPLAVAGNWPGLSEAGFASGVDAAVNWGNGKAFFFNGSNYLRYDIAADGTESGYPLAIAGNWPGLNEAGFGASVRAVVDLFDGRDVWLPNAERMPATKAGPEYLPLPWRGVLHTTEGPTIDGALQQFRATNFWPTLTIEPNTFRVVQHYSLSAGARALSDAATPENAARCVQIEIVGSAAETPNWAPEKLAFIREVVRDIDSLVPIPRASGLTFLDAAGVSSHPGNRMSVADWNRFSGWCGHQHVPGELSRWDPGAIDIATILG
;
A
#
# COMPACT_ATOMS: atom_id res chain seq x y z
N MET A 1 -5.65 3.63 -2.33
CA MET A 1 -6.71 2.80 -2.95
C MET A 1 -6.71 3.01 -4.44
N TYR A 2 -7.16 2.01 -5.18
CA TYR A 2 -7.31 2.07 -6.63
C TYR A 2 -8.75 1.72 -6.99
N PHE A 3 -9.41 2.62 -7.72
CA PHE A 3 -10.76 2.44 -8.24
C PHE A 3 -10.65 2.15 -9.73
N PHE A 4 -11.38 1.15 -10.22
CA PHE A 4 -11.35 0.71 -11.61
C PHE A 4 -12.73 0.85 -12.25
N HIS A 5 -12.78 1.37 -13.48
CA HIS A 5 -13.98 1.55 -14.27
C HIS A 5 -13.61 1.71 -15.74
N ALA A 6 -14.36 1.07 -16.65
CA ALA A 6 -14.25 1.26 -18.11
C ALA A 6 -12.83 1.18 -18.70
N GLY A 7 -11.96 0.32 -18.16
CA GLY A 7 -10.57 0.20 -18.63
C GLY A 7 -9.60 1.24 -18.09
N GLN A 8 -10.08 2.08 -17.17
CA GLN A 8 -9.32 3.10 -16.48
C GLN A 8 -9.25 2.78 -14.99
N TYR A 9 -8.27 3.40 -14.32
CA TYR A 9 -8.20 3.44 -12.89
C TYR A 9 -7.82 4.83 -12.39
N VAL A 10 -8.21 5.12 -11.15
CA VAL A 10 -7.74 6.27 -10.40
C VAL A 10 -7.15 5.82 -9.08
N ARG A 11 -6.05 6.46 -8.68
CA ARG A 11 -5.55 6.35 -7.33
C ARG A 11 -6.34 7.30 -6.44
N TYR A 12 -6.86 6.77 -5.36
CA TYR A 12 -7.55 7.54 -4.33
C TYR A 12 -6.79 7.39 -3.02
N ASP A 13 -6.33 8.51 -2.48
CA ASP A 13 -5.59 8.55 -1.23
C ASP A 13 -6.54 8.91 -0.08
N ARG A 14 -6.50 8.14 1.01
CA ARG A 14 -7.38 8.38 2.16
C ARG A 14 -7.05 9.75 2.77
N GLY A 15 -8.04 10.65 2.80
CA GLY A 15 -7.88 12.00 3.36
C GLY A 15 -7.59 13.10 2.33
N ASP A 16 -7.39 12.75 1.06
CA ASP A 16 -7.27 13.67 -0.07
C ASP A 16 -8.33 13.38 -1.14
N ASP A 17 -8.40 14.28 -2.11
CA ASP A 17 -9.11 14.07 -3.37
C ASP A 17 -8.42 12.95 -4.19
N ALA A 18 -9.11 12.37 -5.17
CA ALA A 18 -8.48 11.46 -6.13
C ALA A 18 -7.22 12.11 -6.72
N SER A 19 -6.08 11.41 -6.64
CA SER A 19 -4.80 11.95 -7.09
C SER A 19 -4.63 11.72 -8.59
N GLY A 20 -4.90 12.76 -9.38
CA GLY A 20 -4.60 12.83 -10.82
C GLY A 20 -5.76 12.45 -11.75
N ASP A 21 -5.49 12.55 -13.06
CA ASP A 21 -6.41 12.17 -14.14
C ASP A 21 -6.62 10.64 -14.17
N PRO A 22 -7.77 10.15 -14.69
CA PRO A 22 -8.00 8.72 -14.87
C PRO A 22 -6.98 8.13 -15.83
N ASN A 23 -6.24 7.13 -15.36
CA ASN A 23 -5.18 6.49 -16.12
C ASN A 23 -5.70 5.20 -16.77
N PRO A 24 -5.30 4.88 -18.02
CA PRO A 24 -5.65 3.59 -18.59
C PRO A 24 -5.00 2.47 -17.77
N VAL A 25 -5.72 1.37 -17.53
CA VAL A 25 -5.15 0.16 -16.93
C VAL A 25 -4.05 -0.38 -17.85
N ALA A 26 -4.32 -0.40 -19.16
CA ALA A 26 -3.32 -0.71 -20.17
C ALA A 26 -2.18 0.31 -20.14
N GLY A 27 -0.96 -0.18 -19.88
CA GLY A 27 0.26 0.64 -19.84
C GLY A 27 0.58 1.29 -18.50
N ASN A 28 -0.21 1.03 -17.45
CA ASN A 28 0.10 1.45 -16.07
C ASN A 28 0.02 0.29 -15.07
N TRP A 29 -0.71 -0.77 -15.44
CA TRP A 29 -0.73 -2.07 -14.78
C TRP A 29 -0.31 -3.10 -15.83
N HIS A 30 0.97 -3.09 -16.23
CA HIS A 30 1.42 -3.73 -17.47
C HIS A 30 1.09 -5.22 -17.48
N GLY A 31 1.53 -5.97 -16.46
CA GLY A 31 1.24 -7.40 -16.37
C GLY A 31 -0.24 -7.74 -16.23
N LEU A 32 -1.03 -6.85 -15.63
CA LEU A 32 -2.48 -7.07 -15.47
C LEU A 32 -3.18 -6.96 -16.82
N ALA A 33 -2.83 -5.94 -17.61
CA ALA A 33 -3.36 -5.75 -18.95
C ALA A 33 -2.89 -6.86 -19.91
N GLU A 34 -1.62 -7.27 -19.83
CA GLU A 34 -1.07 -8.39 -20.62
C GLU A 34 -1.78 -9.72 -20.33
N ALA A 35 -2.19 -9.94 -19.08
CA ALA A 35 -3.01 -11.10 -18.69
C ALA A 35 -4.48 -11.00 -19.12
N GLY A 36 -4.89 -9.89 -19.75
CA GLY A 36 -6.27 -9.67 -20.21
C GLY A 36 -7.21 -9.06 -19.16
N PHE A 37 -6.70 -8.58 -18.02
CA PHE A 37 -7.48 -8.04 -16.90
C PHE A 37 -7.59 -6.50 -16.96
N SER A 38 -7.80 -5.94 -18.14
CA SER A 38 -7.90 -4.48 -18.32
C SER A 38 -9.17 -3.88 -17.70
N GLN A 39 -10.19 -4.68 -17.39
CA GLN A 39 -11.47 -4.22 -16.84
C GLN A 39 -11.92 -5.15 -15.70
N PRO A 40 -11.19 -5.16 -14.55
CA PRO A 40 -11.49 -6.09 -13.48
C PRO A 40 -12.91 -5.87 -12.93
N ASP A 41 -13.60 -6.98 -12.72
CA ASP A 41 -14.93 -7.07 -12.14
C ASP A 41 -14.90 -6.98 -10.61
N ALA A 42 -13.84 -7.46 -9.99
CA ALA A 42 -13.61 -7.29 -8.56
C ALA A 42 -12.11 -7.32 -8.29
N ALA A 43 -11.68 -6.75 -7.17
CA ALA A 43 -10.30 -6.79 -6.75
C ALA A 43 -10.22 -6.89 -5.23
N VAL A 44 -9.28 -7.67 -4.71
CA VAL A 44 -9.06 -7.80 -3.27
C VAL A 44 -7.59 -7.96 -2.96
N ASN A 45 -7.19 -7.39 -1.82
CA ASN A 45 -5.88 -7.61 -1.23
C ASN A 45 -5.99 -8.72 -0.18
N LEU A 46 -5.28 -9.83 -0.38
CA LEU A 46 -5.25 -10.95 0.58
C LEU A 46 -3.93 -11.09 1.29
N GLU A 47 -2.84 -10.60 0.72
CA GLU A 47 -1.49 -10.71 1.27
C GLU A 47 -0.68 -9.49 0.86
N ALA A 48 0.30 -9.12 1.68
CA ALA A 48 1.07 -7.91 1.43
C ALA A 48 1.78 -7.97 0.07
N GLY A 49 1.63 -6.92 -0.75
CA GLY A 49 2.22 -6.85 -2.09
C GLY A 49 1.52 -7.68 -3.17
N LYS A 50 0.48 -8.48 -2.85
CA LYS A 50 -0.29 -9.21 -3.87
C LYS A 50 -1.76 -8.82 -3.91
N LEU A 51 -2.22 -8.56 -5.12
CA LEU A 51 -3.62 -8.28 -5.41
C LEU A 51 -4.25 -9.42 -6.21
N TYR A 52 -5.50 -9.70 -5.94
CA TYR A 52 -6.28 -10.70 -6.66
C TYR A 52 -7.37 -9.97 -7.44
N PHE A 53 -7.27 -10.01 -8.76
CA PHE A 53 -8.22 -9.39 -9.68
C PHE A 53 -9.10 -10.47 -10.30
N PHE A 54 -10.41 -10.25 -10.33
CA PHE A 54 -11.40 -11.12 -10.96
C PHE A 54 -11.92 -10.46 -12.22
N GLN A 55 -12.07 -11.23 -13.31
CA GLN A 55 -12.70 -10.77 -14.54
C GLN A 55 -13.35 -11.97 -15.24
N GLY A 56 -14.67 -11.93 -15.39
CA GLY A 56 -15.46 -13.09 -15.81
C GLY A 56 -15.17 -14.32 -14.96
N ALA A 57 -15.06 -15.49 -15.60
CA ALA A 57 -14.83 -16.77 -14.93
C ALA A 57 -13.38 -16.99 -14.44
N GLN A 58 -12.51 -15.97 -14.50
CA GLN A 58 -11.09 -16.09 -14.18
C GLN A 58 -10.66 -15.08 -13.11
N TYR A 59 -9.51 -15.36 -12.50
CA TYR A 59 -8.81 -14.43 -11.62
C TYR A 59 -7.30 -14.45 -11.90
N ALA A 60 -6.66 -13.32 -11.66
CA ALA A 60 -5.23 -13.14 -11.74
C ALA A 60 -4.68 -12.76 -10.36
N ARG A 61 -3.57 -13.38 -9.96
CA ARG A 61 -2.77 -12.95 -8.82
C ARG A 61 -1.66 -12.04 -9.33
N TYR A 62 -1.67 -10.81 -8.86
CA TYR A 62 -0.83 -9.72 -9.31
C TYR A 62 0.22 -9.37 -8.26
N ASP A 63 1.47 -9.32 -8.67
CA ASP A 63 2.58 -8.81 -7.89
C ASP A 63 2.76 -7.32 -8.17
N VAL A 64 2.55 -6.49 -7.14
CA VAL A 64 2.62 -5.03 -7.25
C VAL A 64 4.05 -4.56 -7.49
N ALA A 65 5.05 -5.26 -6.96
CA ALA A 65 6.48 -4.96 -7.11
C ALA A 65 6.97 -5.15 -8.53
N ALA A 66 6.61 -6.32 -9.06
CA ALA A 66 7.06 -6.79 -10.35
C ALA A 66 6.23 -6.20 -11.49
N ASP A 67 5.12 -5.53 -11.14
CA ASP A 67 4.12 -5.02 -12.09
C ASP A 67 3.65 -6.14 -13.04
N ALA A 68 3.50 -7.35 -12.48
CA ALA A 68 3.37 -8.59 -13.21
C ALA A 68 2.31 -9.50 -12.61
N VAL A 69 1.59 -10.24 -13.46
CA VAL A 69 0.79 -11.39 -13.01
C VAL A 69 1.73 -12.56 -12.73
N ASP A 70 1.53 -13.23 -11.60
CA ASP A 70 2.35 -14.37 -11.18
C ASP A 70 2.32 -15.49 -12.23
N SER A 71 3.44 -16.20 -12.39
CA SER A 71 3.53 -17.34 -13.30
C SER A 71 2.47 -18.40 -12.97
N GLY A 72 1.74 -18.85 -13.99
CA GLY A 72 0.62 -19.80 -13.86
C GLY A 72 -0.77 -19.18 -13.78
N TYR A 73 -0.86 -17.84 -13.70
CA TYR A 73 -2.12 -17.09 -13.79
C TYR A 73 -2.33 -16.51 -15.20
N PRO A 74 -3.57 -16.17 -15.60
CA PRO A 74 -4.81 -16.29 -14.82
C PRO A 74 -5.33 -17.73 -14.72
N LEU A 75 -6.05 -18.01 -13.63
CA LEU A 75 -6.70 -19.29 -13.37
C LEU A 75 -8.22 -19.15 -13.37
N ALA A 76 -8.94 -20.26 -13.55
CA ALA A 76 -10.39 -20.26 -13.40
C ALA A 76 -10.77 -19.96 -11.94
N SER A 77 -11.70 -19.05 -11.71
CA SER A 77 -12.18 -18.75 -10.36
C SER A 77 -12.92 -19.95 -9.77
N ALA A 78 -13.76 -20.59 -10.59
CA ALA A 78 -14.38 -21.86 -10.25
C ALA A 78 -13.31 -22.95 -10.09
N GLY A 79 -13.27 -23.61 -8.93
CA GLY A 79 -12.34 -24.70 -8.61
C GLY A 79 -11.04 -24.27 -7.93
N ASN A 80 -10.62 -23.00 -8.08
CA ASN A 80 -9.50 -22.43 -7.32
C ASN A 80 -9.96 -21.56 -6.13
N TRP A 81 -11.25 -21.24 -6.08
CA TRP A 81 -11.92 -20.66 -4.92
C TRP A 81 -13.10 -21.56 -4.52
N PRO A 82 -12.87 -22.57 -3.66
CA PRO A 82 -13.89 -23.55 -3.30
C PRO A 82 -15.18 -22.89 -2.77
N GLY A 83 -16.32 -23.25 -3.37
CA GLY A 83 -17.62 -22.68 -3.05
C GLY A 83 -18.15 -21.66 -4.05
N LEU A 84 -17.30 -21.02 -4.88
CA LEU A 84 -17.80 -20.07 -5.90
C LEU A 84 -18.71 -20.77 -6.93
N ASN A 85 -18.34 -21.96 -7.39
CA ASN A 85 -19.13 -22.68 -8.38
C ASN A 85 -20.47 -23.14 -7.80
N GLU A 86 -20.43 -23.71 -6.60
CA GLU A 86 -21.61 -24.19 -5.84
C GLU A 86 -22.56 -23.03 -5.51
N ALA A 87 -22.01 -21.83 -5.27
CA ALA A 87 -22.78 -20.61 -5.07
C ALA A 87 -23.40 -20.03 -6.36
N GLY A 88 -23.11 -20.62 -7.53
CA GLY A 88 -23.56 -20.10 -8.82
C GLY A 88 -22.75 -18.91 -9.33
N PHE A 89 -21.54 -18.68 -8.79
CA PHE A 89 -20.64 -17.57 -9.13
C PHE A 89 -19.56 -18.02 -10.13
N ALA A 90 -19.81 -19.13 -10.86
CA ALA A 90 -18.85 -19.71 -11.79
C ALA A 90 -18.48 -18.79 -12.97
N SER A 91 -19.38 -17.87 -13.34
CA SER A 91 -19.15 -16.88 -14.40
C SER A 91 -18.43 -15.62 -13.94
N GLY A 92 -18.08 -15.53 -12.64
CA GLY A 92 -17.41 -14.39 -12.04
C GLY A 92 -18.09 -13.89 -10.78
N VAL A 93 -17.59 -12.78 -10.24
CA VAL A 93 -18.13 -12.09 -9.06
C VAL A 93 -18.30 -10.61 -9.39
N ASP A 94 -19.25 -9.95 -8.72
CA ASP A 94 -19.51 -8.53 -8.92
C ASP A 94 -18.69 -7.67 -7.97
N ALA A 95 -18.43 -8.13 -6.75
CA ALA A 95 -17.52 -7.47 -5.81
C ALA A 95 -16.85 -8.49 -4.88
N ALA A 96 -15.70 -8.13 -4.32
CA ALA A 96 -15.00 -8.90 -3.30
C ALA A 96 -14.43 -7.95 -2.23
N VAL A 97 -14.53 -8.32 -0.95
CA VAL A 97 -13.96 -7.52 0.14
C VAL A 97 -13.39 -8.40 1.24
N ASN A 98 -12.11 -8.17 1.55
CA ASN A 98 -11.49 -8.74 2.74
C ASN A 98 -12.01 -7.99 3.96
N TRP A 99 -12.67 -8.70 4.87
CA TRP A 99 -13.32 -8.09 6.03
C TRP A 99 -12.36 -7.81 7.19
N GLY A 100 -11.10 -8.26 7.10
CA GLY A 100 -10.07 -8.01 8.11
C GLY A 100 -10.19 -8.91 9.35
N ASN A 101 -11.16 -9.82 9.40
CA ASN A 101 -11.34 -10.80 10.48
C ASN A 101 -11.05 -12.25 10.03
N GLY A 102 -10.25 -12.41 8.97
CA GLY A 102 -9.97 -13.72 8.34
C GLY A 102 -11.06 -14.20 7.38
N LYS A 103 -12.12 -13.41 7.15
CA LYS A 103 -13.15 -13.70 6.16
C LYS A 103 -13.06 -12.79 4.93
N LEU A 104 -13.34 -13.38 3.78
CA LEU A 104 -13.54 -12.71 2.50
C LEU A 104 -15.02 -12.84 2.12
N PHE A 105 -15.61 -11.77 1.59
CA PHE A 105 -16.98 -11.76 1.12
C PHE A 105 -17.00 -11.52 -0.38
N PHE A 106 -17.61 -12.43 -1.13
CA PHE A 106 -17.87 -12.30 -2.56
C PHE A 106 -19.34 -11.97 -2.78
N PHE A 107 -19.64 -11.04 -3.69
CA PHE A 107 -21.00 -10.67 -4.06
C PHE A 107 -21.26 -11.04 -5.52
N LYS A 108 -22.47 -11.52 -5.82
CA LYS A 108 -22.97 -11.73 -7.18
C LYS A 108 -24.47 -11.54 -7.22
N GLY A 109 -24.93 -10.55 -7.98
CA GLY A 109 -26.33 -10.14 -8.00
C GLY A 109 -26.87 -9.98 -6.57
N PRO A 110 -28.04 -10.53 -6.24
CA PRO A 110 -28.65 -10.35 -4.92
C PRO A 110 -28.04 -11.21 -3.81
N ASN A 111 -26.99 -11.98 -4.09
CA ASN A 111 -26.42 -12.97 -3.17
C ASN A 111 -24.96 -12.67 -2.83
N TYR A 112 -24.51 -13.23 -1.72
CA TYR A 112 -23.12 -13.17 -1.31
C TYR A 112 -22.64 -14.51 -0.72
N LEU A 113 -21.34 -14.77 -0.84
CA LEU A 113 -20.63 -15.93 -0.29
C LEU A 113 -19.63 -15.44 0.75
N ARG A 114 -19.64 -16.02 1.95
CA ARG A 114 -18.59 -15.80 2.96
C ARG A 114 -17.56 -16.91 2.86
N TYR A 115 -16.31 -16.53 2.77
CA TYR A 115 -15.18 -17.39 2.51
C TYR A 115 -14.16 -17.28 3.64
N ASP A 116 -13.72 -18.41 4.18
CA ASP A 116 -12.69 -18.50 5.20
C ASP A 116 -11.31 -18.57 4.53
N ILE A 117 -10.49 -17.56 4.78
CA ILE A 117 -9.16 -17.44 4.17
C ILE A 117 -8.20 -18.51 4.72
N ALA A 118 -8.34 -18.87 6.01
CA ALA A 118 -7.43 -19.81 6.65
C ALA A 118 -7.68 -21.26 6.22
N THR A 119 -8.95 -21.63 5.99
CA THR A 119 -9.30 -22.99 5.55
C THR A 119 -9.47 -23.12 4.04
N ASP A 120 -9.28 -22.02 3.28
CA ASP A 120 -9.42 -22.00 1.83
C ASP A 120 -10.79 -22.55 1.36
N ALA A 121 -11.88 -22.14 2.03
CA ALA A 121 -13.21 -22.70 1.78
C ALA A 121 -14.34 -21.71 2.08
N SER A 122 -15.44 -21.81 1.33
CA SER A 122 -16.70 -21.17 1.69
C SER A 122 -17.25 -21.71 3.01
N ASP A 123 -17.79 -20.82 3.84
CA ASP A 123 -18.53 -21.22 5.03
C ASP A 123 -19.80 -21.99 4.66
N SER A 124 -20.18 -22.95 5.50
CA SER A 124 -21.41 -23.74 5.30
C SER A 124 -22.67 -22.86 5.38
N GLY A 125 -23.65 -23.14 4.52
CA GLY A 125 -24.92 -22.41 4.44
C GLY A 125 -24.92 -21.20 3.50
N TYR A 126 -23.80 -20.93 2.83
CA TYR A 126 -23.69 -19.90 1.80
C TYR A 126 -23.89 -20.49 0.38
N PRO A 127 -24.29 -19.67 -0.61
CA PRO A 127 -24.51 -18.23 -0.54
C PRO A 127 -25.80 -17.86 0.18
N LEU A 128 -25.85 -16.65 0.72
CA LEU A 128 -27.04 -16.05 1.32
C LEU A 128 -27.46 -14.81 0.54
N ALA A 129 -28.72 -14.41 0.66
CA ALA A 129 -29.20 -13.17 0.08
C ALA A 129 -28.56 -11.97 0.79
N VAL A 130 -28.20 -10.92 0.04
CA VAL A 130 -27.79 -9.63 0.63
C VAL A 130 -28.92 -9.07 1.50
N ALA A 131 -30.15 -9.15 0.99
CA ALA A 131 -31.33 -8.73 1.71
C ALA A 131 -31.53 -9.54 3.00
N GLY A 132 -31.65 -8.82 4.13
CA GLY A 132 -31.86 -9.39 5.45
C GLY A 132 -30.59 -9.92 6.15
N ASN A 133 -29.45 -9.99 5.46
CA ASN A 133 -28.17 -10.42 6.05
C ASN A 133 -27.13 -9.30 6.12
N TRP A 134 -27.38 -8.17 5.45
CA TRP A 134 -26.58 -6.96 5.56
C TRP A 134 -27.48 -5.78 5.96
N PRO A 135 -27.63 -5.51 7.26
CA PRO A 135 -28.54 -4.47 7.76
C PRO A 135 -28.37 -3.11 7.08
N GLY A 136 -29.46 -2.62 6.48
CA GLY A 136 -29.52 -1.32 5.81
C GLY A 136 -29.13 -1.33 4.33
N LEU A 137 -28.47 -2.39 3.80
CA LEU A 137 -28.11 -2.43 2.37
C LEU A 137 -29.35 -2.44 1.48
N SER A 138 -30.36 -3.23 1.82
CA SER A 138 -31.60 -3.31 1.04
C SER A 138 -32.35 -1.98 1.00
N GLU A 139 -32.49 -1.34 2.15
CA GLU A 139 -33.12 -0.05 2.32
C GLU A 139 -32.35 1.04 1.55
N ALA A 140 -31.03 0.89 1.44
CA ALA A 140 -30.18 1.74 0.64
C ALA A 140 -30.21 1.44 -0.88
N GLY A 141 -31.00 0.48 -1.34
CA GLY A 141 -31.12 0.12 -2.76
C GLY A 141 -30.08 -0.89 -3.27
N PHE A 142 -29.33 -1.55 -2.38
CA PHE A 142 -28.29 -2.52 -2.73
C PHE A 142 -28.78 -3.98 -2.71
N ALA A 143 -30.09 -4.19 -2.60
CA ALA A 143 -30.69 -5.53 -2.56
C ALA A 143 -30.43 -6.36 -3.84
N SER A 144 -30.27 -5.70 -4.99
CA SER A 144 -30.01 -6.39 -6.27
C SER A 144 -28.53 -6.68 -6.53
N GLY A 145 -27.64 -6.10 -5.72
CA GLY A 145 -26.20 -6.35 -5.81
C GLY A 145 -25.32 -5.19 -5.37
N VAL A 146 -24.02 -5.46 -5.48
CA VAL A 146 -22.91 -4.59 -5.11
C VAL A 146 -21.92 -4.63 -6.27
N ASP A 147 -21.59 -3.48 -6.83
CA ASP A 147 -20.62 -3.36 -7.94
C ASP A 147 -19.18 -3.35 -7.44
N ALA A 148 -18.95 -2.84 -6.23
CA ALA A 148 -17.63 -2.77 -5.62
C ALA A 148 -17.76 -2.63 -4.09
N ALA A 149 -16.80 -3.18 -3.35
CA ALA A 149 -16.77 -3.06 -1.89
C ALA A 149 -15.33 -2.99 -1.37
N VAL A 150 -15.11 -2.21 -0.32
CA VAL A 150 -13.79 -2.06 0.31
C VAL A 150 -13.90 -1.84 1.80
N ASN A 151 -13.06 -2.54 2.56
CA ASN A 151 -12.85 -2.24 3.97
C ASN A 151 -11.89 -1.05 4.06
N TRP A 152 -12.31 0.01 4.75
CA TRP A 152 -11.55 1.25 4.87
C TRP A 152 -10.46 1.19 5.94
N GLY A 153 -10.38 0.10 6.72
CA GLY A 153 -9.36 -0.10 7.74
C GLY A 153 -9.52 0.77 9.00
N ASN A 154 -10.59 1.57 9.10
CA ASN A 154 -10.92 2.38 10.29
C ASN A 154 -12.21 1.93 10.99
N GLY A 155 -12.58 0.66 10.80
CA GLY A 155 -13.86 0.11 11.28
C GLY A 155 -15.07 0.44 10.40
N LYS A 156 -14.85 1.04 9.22
CA LYS A 156 -15.88 1.25 8.20
C LYS A 156 -15.61 0.43 6.95
N ALA A 157 -16.68 0.04 6.27
CA ALA A 157 -16.63 -0.49 4.91
C ALA A 157 -17.49 0.39 3.98
N PHE A 158 -17.10 0.48 2.71
CA PHE A 158 -17.83 1.20 1.69
C PHE A 158 -18.30 0.24 0.61
N PHE A 159 -19.56 0.37 0.21
CA PHE A 159 -20.17 -0.41 -0.85
C PHE A 159 -20.65 0.55 -1.94
N PHE A 160 -20.46 0.17 -3.21
CA PHE A 160 -20.84 0.93 -4.39
C PHE A 160 -21.83 0.14 -5.24
N ASN A 161 -22.83 0.83 -5.79
CA ASN A 161 -23.80 0.29 -6.74
C ASN A 161 -24.32 1.43 -7.62
N GLY A 162 -24.04 1.34 -8.92
CA GLY A 162 -24.26 2.42 -9.87
C GLY A 162 -23.58 3.70 -9.41
N SER A 163 -24.30 4.82 -9.49
CA SER A 163 -23.79 6.14 -9.11
C SER A 163 -23.84 6.44 -7.62
N ASN A 164 -24.15 5.45 -6.79
CA ASN A 164 -24.33 5.61 -5.35
C ASN A 164 -23.35 4.75 -4.55
N TYR A 165 -23.11 5.17 -3.31
CA TYR A 165 -22.36 4.41 -2.34
C TYR A 165 -23.01 4.49 -0.95
N LEU A 166 -22.69 3.53 -0.09
CA LEU A 166 -23.04 3.58 1.33
C LEU A 166 -21.81 3.32 2.20
N ARG A 167 -21.86 3.83 3.44
CA ARG A 167 -20.89 3.54 4.49
C ARG A 167 -21.52 2.60 5.52
N TYR A 168 -20.82 1.52 5.80
CA TYR A 168 -21.22 0.49 6.74
C TYR A 168 -20.32 0.55 7.98
N ASP A 169 -20.93 0.55 9.16
CA ASP A 169 -20.23 0.44 10.43
C ASP A 169 -20.02 -1.05 10.74
N ILE A 170 -18.77 -1.49 10.75
CA ILE A 170 -18.42 -2.90 10.95
C ILE A 170 -18.73 -3.34 12.38
N ALA A 171 -18.54 -2.46 13.37
CA ALA A 171 -18.75 -2.80 14.78
C ALA A 171 -20.23 -2.79 15.16
N ALA A 172 -20.99 -1.85 14.60
CA ALA A 172 -22.45 -1.78 14.80
C ALA A 172 -23.22 -2.75 13.90
N ASP A 173 -22.54 -3.39 12.93
CA ASP A 173 -23.12 -4.28 11.94
C ASP A 173 -24.32 -3.65 11.21
N GLY A 174 -24.10 -2.48 10.61
CA GLY A 174 -25.17 -1.82 9.87
C GLY A 174 -24.75 -0.63 9.02
N THR A 175 -25.58 -0.32 8.04
CA THR A 175 -25.45 0.88 7.23
C THR A 175 -25.67 2.13 8.08
N GLU A 176 -24.77 3.10 7.97
CA GLU A 176 -24.91 4.35 8.70
C GLU A 176 -26.09 5.18 8.19
N SER A 177 -26.71 5.95 9.09
CA SER A 177 -27.82 6.84 8.74
C SER A 177 -27.39 7.92 7.76
N GLY A 178 -28.25 8.22 6.78
CA GLY A 178 -27.99 9.23 5.74
C GLY A 178 -27.39 8.68 4.45
N TYR A 179 -27.12 7.37 4.39
CA TYR A 179 -26.73 6.66 3.16
C TYR A 179 -27.94 5.99 2.49
N PRO A 180 -27.89 5.76 1.16
CA PRO A 180 -26.75 5.98 0.27
C PRO A 180 -26.59 7.46 -0.10
N LEU A 181 -25.38 7.82 -0.51
CA LEU A 181 -25.06 9.11 -1.10
C LEU A 181 -24.56 8.90 -2.53
N ALA A 182 -24.67 9.93 -3.37
CA ALA A 182 -24.10 9.91 -4.71
C ALA A 182 -22.57 9.86 -4.63
N ILE A 183 -21.92 9.09 -5.50
CA ILE A 183 -20.46 9.11 -5.62
C ILE A 183 -20.01 10.51 -6.01
N ALA A 184 -20.67 11.08 -7.02
CA ALA A 184 -20.44 12.44 -7.46
C ALA A 184 -20.69 13.46 -6.33
N GLY A 185 -19.68 14.26 -6.03
CA GLY A 185 -19.72 15.32 -5.00
C GLY A 185 -19.45 14.85 -3.57
N ASN A 186 -19.38 13.53 -3.30
CA ASN A 186 -19.04 12.99 -1.98
C ASN A 186 -17.72 12.20 -1.96
N TRP A 187 -17.20 11.88 -3.15
CA TRP A 187 -15.84 11.39 -3.36
C TRP A 187 -15.07 12.39 -4.22
N PRO A 188 -14.40 13.38 -3.61
CA PRO A 188 -13.68 14.41 -4.34
C PRO A 188 -12.70 13.82 -5.35
N GLY A 189 -12.70 14.34 -6.57
CA GLY A 189 -11.84 13.88 -7.68
C GLY A 189 -12.35 12.64 -8.42
N LEU A 190 -13.18 11.77 -7.82
CA LEU A 190 -13.73 10.60 -8.53
C LEU A 190 -14.69 11.02 -9.65
N ASN A 191 -15.50 12.05 -9.42
CA ASN A 191 -16.44 12.52 -10.44
C ASN A 191 -15.72 13.12 -11.65
N GLU A 192 -14.74 13.98 -11.39
CA GLU A 192 -13.91 14.64 -12.39
C GLU A 192 -13.15 13.62 -13.23
N ALA A 193 -12.75 12.51 -12.61
CA ALA A 193 -12.07 11.41 -13.27
C ALA A 193 -13.01 10.40 -13.97
N GLY A 194 -14.32 10.65 -14.00
CA GLY A 194 -15.29 9.80 -14.72
C GLY A 194 -15.85 8.62 -13.92
N PHE A 195 -15.60 8.54 -12.62
CA PHE A 195 -16.06 7.47 -11.72
C PHE A 195 -17.34 7.84 -10.95
N GLY A 196 -17.91 9.02 -11.19
CA GLY A 196 -19.14 9.46 -10.53
C GLY A 196 -20.39 8.64 -10.88
N ALA A 197 -20.36 7.93 -12.01
CA ALA A 197 -21.48 7.12 -12.50
C ALA A 197 -21.41 5.65 -12.07
N SER A 198 -20.21 5.09 -11.90
CA SER A 198 -20.00 3.78 -11.29
C SER A 198 -18.53 3.49 -10.97
N VAL A 199 -18.34 2.53 -10.08
CA VAL A 199 -17.06 1.90 -9.74
C VAL A 199 -17.23 0.41 -9.99
N ARG A 200 -16.38 -0.19 -10.84
CA ARG A 200 -16.48 -1.63 -11.17
C ARG A 200 -15.66 -2.50 -10.24
N ALA A 201 -14.51 -2.02 -9.77
CA ALA A 201 -13.72 -2.67 -8.75
C ALA A 201 -12.99 -1.63 -7.93
N VAL A 202 -12.68 -1.98 -6.68
CA VAL A 202 -11.89 -1.15 -5.78
C VAL A 202 -10.96 -2.06 -5.00
N VAL A 203 -9.72 -1.64 -4.78
CA VAL A 203 -8.79 -2.37 -3.93
C VAL A 203 -7.93 -1.39 -3.14
N ASP A 204 -7.65 -1.77 -1.90
CA ASP A 204 -6.67 -1.06 -1.09
C ASP A 204 -5.38 -1.87 -0.98
N LEU A 205 -4.28 -1.28 -1.45
CA LEU A 205 -2.94 -1.82 -1.17
C LEU A 205 -2.63 -1.81 0.33
N PHE A 206 -3.26 -0.92 1.09
CA PHE A 206 -3.02 -0.68 2.51
C PHE A 206 -4.32 -0.76 3.31
N ASP A 207 -5.00 -1.92 3.23
CA ASP A 207 -6.30 -2.22 3.86
C ASP A 207 -6.33 -2.18 5.41
N GLY A 208 -5.42 -1.42 6.03
CA GLY A 208 -5.29 -1.27 7.47
C GLY A 208 -4.43 -2.34 8.12
N ARG A 209 -3.96 -3.34 7.36
CA ARG A 209 -3.02 -4.34 7.89
C ARG A 209 -1.62 -3.77 8.06
N ASP A 210 -0.94 -4.26 9.10
CA ASP A 210 0.48 -4.01 9.24
C ASP A 210 1.25 -4.74 8.13
N VAL A 211 2.15 -4.00 7.50
CA VAL A 211 3.02 -4.49 6.43
C VAL A 211 4.43 -4.66 7.03
N TRP A 212 4.81 -5.91 7.27
CA TRP A 212 6.12 -6.28 7.79
C TRP A 212 6.90 -7.05 6.74
N LEU A 213 8.21 -6.80 6.63
CA LEU A 213 9.09 -7.61 5.81
C LEU A 213 9.10 -9.05 6.37
N PRO A 214 9.01 -10.08 5.51
CA PRO A 214 8.89 -11.47 5.94
C PRO A 214 10.11 -11.96 6.73
N ASN A 215 11.30 -11.45 6.43
CA ASN A 215 12.57 -11.90 7.03
C ASN A 215 13.14 -10.93 8.07
N ALA A 216 12.43 -9.84 8.39
CA ALA A 216 12.89 -8.87 9.38
C ALA A 216 12.59 -9.33 10.81
N GLU A 217 13.55 -9.14 11.72
CA GLU A 217 13.29 -9.22 13.15
C GLU A 217 12.29 -8.11 13.53
N ARG A 218 11.16 -8.49 14.12
CA ARG A 218 10.16 -7.51 14.57
C ARG A 218 10.54 -7.00 15.95
N MET A 219 10.86 -5.72 16.03
CA MET A 219 11.11 -5.02 17.30
C MET A 219 10.34 -3.69 17.31
N PRO A 220 9.05 -3.71 17.64
CA PRO A 220 8.21 -2.51 17.57
C PRO A 220 8.77 -1.35 18.38
N ALA A 221 8.66 -0.14 17.83
CA ALA A 221 9.07 1.08 18.52
C ALA A 221 8.23 1.33 19.79
N THR A 222 8.81 2.07 20.74
CA THR A 222 8.15 2.42 22.02
C THR A 222 7.06 3.48 21.89
N LYS A 223 6.99 4.17 20.76
CA LYS A 223 6.04 5.25 20.48
C LYS A 223 5.40 5.03 19.12
N ALA A 224 4.09 5.21 19.02
CA ALA A 224 3.39 5.13 17.74
C ALA A 224 3.95 6.14 16.74
N GLY A 225 4.04 5.73 15.47
CA GLY A 225 4.39 6.59 14.35
C GLY A 225 3.27 7.58 14.01
N PRO A 226 3.53 8.65 13.25
CA PRO A 226 2.45 9.42 12.64
C PRO A 226 1.68 8.58 11.61
N GLU A 227 0.39 8.87 11.47
CA GLU A 227 -0.37 8.44 10.30
C GLU A 227 0.20 9.10 9.06
N TYR A 228 0.17 8.38 7.94
CA TYR A 228 0.67 8.93 6.70
C TYR A 228 -0.26 9.99 6.12
N LEU A 229 0.35 11.10 5.71
CA LEU A 229 -0.25 12.06 4.81
C LEU A 229 -0.42 11.44 3.42
N PRO A 230 -1.43 11.87 2.66
CA PRO A 230 -1.73 11.40 1.30
C PRO A 230 -0.72 11.85 0.22
N LEU A 231 0.58 11.79 0.51
CA LEU A 231 1.65 12.17 -0.41
C LEU A 231 2.20 10.94 -1.19
N PRO A 232 3.02 11.12 -2.23
CA PRO A 232 3.68 10.01 -2.95
C PRO A 232 4.55 9.11 -2.06
N TRP A 233 4.87 7.88 -2.45
CA TRP A 233 5.74 7.02 -1.64
C TRP A 233 7.21 7.33 -1.86
N ARG A 234 8.02 7.23 -0.80
CA ARG A 234 9.47 7.42 -0.86
C ARG A 234 10.22 6.60 0.17
N GLY A 235 11.49 6.35 -0.12
CA GLY A 235 12.46 5.80 0.82
C GLY A 235 13.48 6.85 1.23
N VAL A 236 13.84 6.88 2.50
CA VAL A 236 14.92 7.73 3.03
C VAL A 236 15.99 6.84 3.66
N LEU A 237 17.21 6.97 3.15
CA LEU A 237 18.38 6.32 3.67
C LEU A 237 19.07 7.23 4.69
N HIS A 238 19.41 6.63 5.83
CA HIS A 238 20.17 7.20 6.93
C HIS A 238 21.39 6.31 7.22
N THR A 239 22.34 6.88 7.95
CA THR A 239 23.42 6.11 8.59
C THR A 239 23.39 6.36 10.08
N THR A 240 23.62 5.31 10.86
CA THR A 240 23.53 5.41 12.34
C THR A 240 24.69 6.20 12.95
N GLU A 241 25.75 6.45 12.17
CA GLU A 241 27.04 6.97 12.63
C GLU A 241 27.70 6.12 13.73
N GLY A 242 27.30 4.84 13.80
CA GLY A 242 27.73 3.88 14.80
C GLY A 242 28.02 2.50 14.19
N PRO A 243 28.87 1.70 14.84
CA PRO A 243 29.39 0.46 14.24
C PRO A 243 28.47 -0.75 14.40
N THR A 244 27.46 -0.69 15.28
CA THR A 244 26.59 -1.83 15.58
C THR A 244 25.12 -1.45 15.69
N ILE A 245 24.26 -2.40 15.30
CA ILE A 245 22.81 -2.29 15.44
C ILE A 245 22.39 -2.19 16.90
N ASP A 246 23.03 -2.92 17.82
CA ASP A 246 22.69 -2.86 19.24
C ASP A 246 22.98 -1.48 19.84
N GLY A 247 24.02 -0.79 19.36
CA GLY A 247 24.30 0.60 19.71
C GLY A 247 23.20 1.55 19.21
N ALA A 248 22.79 1.39 17.95
CA ALA A 248 21.69 2.16 17.36
C ALA A 248 20.37 1.94 18.13
N LEU A 249 20.01 0.70 18.42
CA LEU A 249 18.81 0.35 19.19
C LEU A 249 18.81 0.96 20.60
N GLN A 250 19.97 1.04 21.26
CA GLN A 250 20.10 1.73 22.55
C GLN A 250 19.82 3.24 22.42
N GLN A 251 20.34 3.88 21.37
CA GLN A 251 20.09 5.28 21.09
C GLN A 251 18.61 5.54 20.79
N PHE A 252 17.96 4.70 19.99
CA PHE A 252 16.53 4.86 19.68
C PHE A 252 15.66 4.72 20.92
N ARG A 253 15.98 3.80 21.83
CA ARG A 253 15.30 3.68 23.14
C ARG A 253 15.48 4.94 24.01
N ALA A 254 16.65 5.56 23.96
CA ALA A 254 16.94 6.75 24.75
C ALA A 254 16.28 8.02 24.20
N THR A 255 16.06 8.08 22.89
CA THR A 255 15.71 9.34 22.19
C THR A 255 14.36 9.31 21.48
N ASN A 256 13.80 8.13 21.20
CA ASN A 256 12.62 7.86 20.39
C ASN A 256 12.73 8.22 18.89
N PHE A 257 13.94 8.47 18.36
CA PHE A 257 14.16 8.58 16.91
C PHE A 257 14.19 7.18 16.27
N TRP A 258 13.04 6.52 16.22
CA TRP A 258 12.92 5.18 15.66
C TRP A 258 12.73 5.26 14.13
N PRO A 259 13.56 4.60 13.32
CA PRO A 259 13.35 4.48 11.87
C PRO A 259 12.28 3.43 11.58
N THR A 260 11.87 3.28 10.31
CA THR A 260 11.02 2.16 9.89
C THR A 260 11.80 0.85 10.03
N LEU A 261 13.05 0.83 9.55
CA LEU A 261 13.98 -0.30 9.65
C LEU A 261 15.37 0.15 10.12
N THR A 262 16.07 -0.76 10.79
CA THR A 262 17.51 -0.68 11.02
C THR A 262 18.17 -1.90 10.39
N ILE A 263 19.20 -1.68 9.58
CA ILE A 263 19.91 -2.76 8.88
C ILE A 263 21.41 -2.74 9.16
N GLU A 264 22.02 -3.91 9.28
CA GLU A 264 23.45 -4.07 9.53
C GLU A 264 24.13 -4.84 8.40
N PRO A 265 24.75 -4.16 7.41
CA PRO A 265 25.34 -4.81 6.25
C PRO A 265 26.49 -5.78 6.56
N ASN A 266 27.12 -5.65 7.74
CA ASN A 266 28.22 -6.54 8.14
C ASN A 266 27.74 -7.93 8.58
N THR A 267 26.51 -8.03 9.10
CA THR A 267 25.93 -9.27 9.65
C THR A 267 24.67 -9.71 8.90
N PHE A 268 24.25 -8.94 7.90
CA PHE A 268 23.03 -9.14 7.12
C PHE A 268 21.76 -9.16 7.98
N ARG A 269 21.77 -8.44 9.11
CA ARG A 269 20.64 -8.35 10.03
C ARG A 269 19.70 -7.23 9.60
N VAL A 270 18.39 -7.51 9.63
CA VAL A 270 17.31 -6.56 9.35
C VAL A 270 16.37 -6.55 10.54
N VAL A 271 16.16 -5.38 11.15
CA VAL A 271 15.22 -5.19 12.26
C VAL A 271 14.19 -4.14 11.83
N GLN A 272 12.90 -4.45 11.94
CA GLN A 272 11.82 -3.54 11.59
C GLN A 272 11.09 -3.06 12.87
N HIS A 273 10.81 -1.77 12.94
CA HIS A 273 10.24 -1.11 14.11
C HIS A 273 8.82 -0.58 13.89
N TYR A 274 8.50 -0.21 12.65
CA TYR A 274 7.16 0.20 12.23
C TYR A 274 6.70 -0.63 11.05
N SER A 275 5.39 -0.90 11.00
CA SER A 275 4.73 -1.33 9.77
C SER A 275 5.07 -0.36 8.64
N LEU A 276 5.30 -0.85 7.41
CA LEU A 276 5.50 0.01 6.25
C LEU A 276 4.28 0.89 5.97
N SER A 277 3.10 0.57 6.54
CA SER A 277 1.87 1.37 6.44
C SER A 277 1.76 2.53 7.45
N ALA A 278 2.77 2.76 8.29
CA ALA A 278 2.82 3.87 9.25
C ALA A 278 4.15 4.64 9.18
N GLY A 279 4.13 5.93 9.48
CA GLY A 279 5.32 6.76 9.47
C GLY A 279 6.28 6.44 10.62
N ALA A 280 7.57 6.65 10.38
CA ALA A 280 8.60 6.53 11.39
C ALA A 280 8.95 7.88 12.03
N ARG A 281 10.00 7.93 12.85
CA ARG A 281 10.40 9.09 13.65
C ARG A 281 11.90 9.37 13.60
N ALA A 282 12.66 8.85 12.64
CA ALA A 282 14.09 9.09 12.55
C ALA A 282 14.42 10.52 12.06
N LEU A 283 13.55 11.15 11.27
CA LEU A 283 13.74 12.57 10.86
C LEU A 283 13.50 13.55 12.01
N SER A 284 12.56 13.20 12.90
CA SER A 284 12.21 13.98 14.09
C SER A 284 11.48 13.10 15.09
N ASP A 285 11.70 13.26 16.39
CA ASP A 285 10.93 12.57 17.42
C ASP A 285 9.48 13.10 17.52
N ALA A 286 9.23 14.29 16.95
CA ALA A 286 7.92 14.86 16.70
C ALA A 286 7.23 14.22 15.48
N ALA A 287 5.90 14.18 15.50
CA ALA A 287 5.09 13.71 14.38
C ALA A 287 5.03 14.78 13.27
N THR A 288 6.17 15.07 12.63
CA THR A 288 6.26 16.13 11.62
C THR A 288 5.67 15.71 10.27
N PRO A 289 5.32 16.67 9.39
CA PRO A 289 4.88 16.36 8.04
C PRO A 289 5.89 15.52 7.24
N GLU A 290 7.20 15.69 7.45
CA GLU A 290 8.24 14.92 6.77
C GLU A 290 8.19 13.43 7.17
N ASN A 291 8.04 13.15 8.46
CA ASN A 291 7.84 11.78 8.97
C ASN A 291 6.54 11.15 8.45
N ALA A 292 5.49 11.96 8.33
CA ALA A 292 4.18 11.54 7.87
C ALA A 292 4.09 11.41 6.34
N ALA A 293 5.10 11.81 5.57
CA ALA A 293 5.02 11.87 4.12
C ALA A 293 5.25 10.52 3.41
N ARG A 294 4.54 9.45 3.78
CA ARG A 294 4.70 8.09 3.21
C ARG A 294 6.16 7.69 2.96
N CYS A 295 6.93 7.81 4.04
CA CYS A 295 8.37 7.72 4.03
C CYS A 295 8.83 6.49 4.80
N VAL A 296 9.37 5.50 4.08
CA VAL A 296 10.07 4.37 4.69
C VAL A 296 11.50 4.81 5.03
N GLN A 297 11.81 4.88 6.32
CA GLN A 297 13.11 5.36 6.83
C GLN A 297 13.99 4.15 7.18
N ILE A 298 15.19 4.08 6.60
CA ILE A 298 16.16 3.01 6.86
C ILE A 298 17.41 3.61 7.53
N GLU A 299 17.70 3.16 8.75
CA GLU A 299 18.98 3.42 9.42
C GLU A 299 19.98 2.31 9.08
N ILE A 300 21.02 2.65 8.33
CA ILE A 300 22.06 1.71 7.93
C ILE A 300 23.21 1.81 8.93
N VAL A 301 23.54 0.69 9.58
CA VAL A 301 24.66 0.64 10.54
C VAL A 301 25.98 0.92 9.83
N GLY A 302 26.64 1.98 10.27
CA GLY A 302 27.90 2.49 9.73
C GLY A 302 27.92 4.02 9.71
N SER A 303 28.94 4.61 9.10
CA SER A 303 29.06 6.07 8.98
C SER A 303 28.91 6.55 7.55
N ALA A 304 28.31 7.74 7.38
CA ALA A 304 28.17 8.42 6.09
C ALA A 304 29.51 8.62 5.37
N ALA A 305 30.62 8.73 6.13
CA ALA A 305 31.97 8.93 5.59
C ALA A 305 32.51 7.70 4.85
N GLU A 306 32.04 6.51 5.23
CA GLU A 306 32.54 5.24 4.72
C GLU A 306 31.73 4.73 3.54
N THR A 307 30.47 5.16 3.40
CA THR A 307 29.55 4.67 2.37
C THR A 307 30.06 4.76 0.93
N PRO A 308 30.87 5.75 0.52
CA PRO A 308 31.41 5.81 -0.84
C PRO A 308 32.38 4.67 -1.16
N ASN A 309 32.95 4.03 -0.13
CA ASN A 309 33.95 2.97 -0.25
C ASN A 309 33.41 1.60 0.22
N TRP A 310 32.11 1.46 0.45
CA TRP A 310 31.53 0.20 0.89
C TRP A 310 31.66 -0.89 -0.17
N ALA A 311 31.99 -2.09 0.30
CA ALA A 311 32.18 -3.24 -0.56
C ALA A 311 30.87 -3.61 -1.30
N PRO A 312 30.96 -4.17 -2.52
CA PRO A 312 29.79 -4.55 -3.32
C PRO A 312 28.79 -5.45 -2.58
N GLU A 313 29.26 -6.32 -1.67
CA GLU A 313 28.41 -7.22 -0.88
C GLU A 313 27.50 -6.44 0.09
N LYS A 314 28.00 -5.35 0.67
CA LYS A 314 27.19 -4.46 1.51
C LYS A 314 26.09 -3.78 0.69
N LEU A 315 26.45 -3.25 -0.47
CA LEU A 315 25.51 -2.60 -1.38
C LEU A 315 24.48 -3.58 -1.92
N ALA A 316 24.88 -4.83 -2.21
CA ALA A 316 23.98 -5.89 -2.63
C ALA A 316 22.97 -6.26 -1.52
N PHE A 317 23.39 -6.35 -0.27
CA PHE A 317 22.47 -6.56 0.84
C PHE A 317 21.46 -5.42 0.98
N ILE A 318 21.92 -4.16 0.91
CA ILE A 318 21.04 -2.99 0.98
C ILE A 318 20.04 -3.00 -0.18
N ARG A 319 20.49 -3.35 -1.40
CA ARG A 319 19.65 -3.53 -2.58
C ARG A 319 18.53 -4.54 -2.34
N GLU A 320 18.82 -5.71 -1.76
CA GLU A 320 17.78 -6.71 -1.52
C GLU A 320 16.77 -6.23 -0.47
N VAL A 321 17.21 -5.51 0.58
CA VAL A 321 16.28 -4.87 1.53
C VAL A 321 15.39 -3.83 0.84
N VAL A 322 15.97 -2.98 -0.02
CA VAL A 322 15.22 -1.99 -0.82
C VAL A 322 14.19 -2.68 -1.71
N ARG A 323 14.56 -3.78 -2.38
CA ARG A 323 13.63 -4.57 -3.21
C ARG A 323 12.50 -5.19 -2.39
N ASP A 324 12.80 -5.74 -1.21
CA ASP A 324 11.78 -6.27 -0.31
C ASP A 324 10.76 -5.18 0.07
N ILE A 325 11.23 -3.96 0.36
CA ILE A 325 10.37 -2.81 0.67
C ILE A 325 9.54 -2.40 -0.54
N ASP A 326 10.18 -2.17 -1.68
CA ASP A 326 9.53 -1.74 -2.93
C ASP A 326 8.52 -2.78 -3.42
N SER A 327 8.62 -4.02 -2.94
CA SER A 327 7.64 -5.07 -3.22
C SER A 327 6.34 -4.99 -2.42
N LEU A 328 6.38 -4.26 -1.32
CA LEU A 328 5.29 -4.16 -0.37
C LEU A 328 4.66 -2.75 -0.36
N VAL A 329 5.40 -1.75 -0.83
CA VAL A 329 4.94 -0.36 -0.98
C VAL A 329 5.41 0.22 -2.32
N PRO A 330 4.63 1.08 -3.01
CA PRO A 330 4.93 1.52 -4.36
C PRO A 330 5.92 2.69 -4.38
N ILE A 331 7.13 2.47 -3.86
CA ILE A 331 8.26 3.39 -4.00
C ILE A 331 8.94 3.08 -5.35
N PRO A 332 9.06 4.06 -6.27
CA PRO A 332 9.81 3.85 -7.50
C PRO A 332 11.29 3.51 -7.21
N ARG A 333 11.84 2.51 -7.90
CA ARG A 333 13.28 2.19 -7.90
C ARG A 333 14.10 3.19 -8.69
N ALA A 334 14.02 4.45 -8.30
CA ALA A 334 14.75 5.56 -8.87
C ALA A 334 15.03 6.61 -7.80
N SER A 335 16.11 7.36 -7.96
CA SER A 335 16.39 8.52 -7.11
C SER A 335 16.26 9.82 -7.92
N GLY A 336 17.03 9.93 -9.01
CA GLY A 336 17.15 11.18 -9.76
C GLY A 336 17.91 12.28 -9.00
N LEU A 337 18.42 11.99 -7.79
CA LEU A 337 19.16 12.92 -6.94
C LEU A 337 20.65 12.58 -6.91
N THR A 338 21.47 13.57 -6.56
CA THR A 338 22.92 13.42 -6.43
C THR A 338 23.28 13.28 -4.96
N PHE A 339 23.86 12.15 -4.56
CA PHE A 339 24.30 11.93 -3.19
C PHE A 339 25.70 12.52 -2.98
N LEU A 340 25.80 13.47 -2.06
CA LEU A 340 27.03 14.22 -1.78
C LEU A 340 27.70 13.75 -0.49
N ASP A 341 29.01 13.96 -0.42
CA ASP A 341 29.79 13.83 0.81
C ASP A 341 29.64 15.08 1.71
N ALA A 342 30.29 15.07 2.88
CA ALA A 342 30.22 16.18 3.84
C ALA A 342 30.66 17.54 3.24
N ALA A 343 31.68 17.55 2.38
CA ALA A 343 32.17 18.76 1.73
C ALA A 343 31.20 19.25 0.66
N GLY A 344 30.60 18.32 -0.08
CA GLY A 344 29.58 18.56 -1.08
C GLY A 344 28.32 19.18 -0.47
N VAL A 345 27.70 18.54 0.54
CA VAL A 345 26.46 19.06 1.15
C VAL A 345 26.61 20.50 1.65
N SER A 346 27.77 20.83 2.22
CA SER A 346 28.06 22.18 2.75
C SER A 346 28.23 23.26 1.66
N SER A 347 28.50 22.86 0.42
CA SER A 347 28.88 23.77 -0.68
C SER A 347 27.93 23.76 -1.88
N HIS A 348 26.84 22.98 -1.84
CA HIS A 348 25.90 22.81 -2.96
C HIS A 348 24.51 23.38 -2.63
N PRO A 349 24.21 24.63 -3.05
CA PRO A 349 22.86 25.18 -2.99
C PRO A 349 21.92 24.31 -3.83
N GLY A 350 20.87 23.77 -3.21
CA GLY A 350 19.85 22.96 -3.91
C GLY A 350 19.96 21.44 -3.76
N ASN A 351 20.95 20.93 -3.01
CA ASN A 351 20.97 19.50 -2.66
C ASN A 351 19.76 19.08 -1.80
N ARG A 352 19.29 20.00 -0.95
CA ARG A 352 18.12 19.79 -0.11
C ARG A 352 16.86 20.26 -0.83
N MET A 353 15.84 19.41 -0.85
CA MET A 353 14.54 19.73 -1.40
C MET A 353 13.88 20.86 -0.61
N SER A 354 13.12 21.69 -1.32
CA SER A 354 12.12 22.52 -0.66
C SER A 354 10.96 21.65 -0.15
N VAL A 355 10.15 22.17 0.78
CA VAL A 355 8.93 21.48 1.22
C VAL A 355 8.00 21.16 0.04
N ALA A 356 7.93 22.05 -0.96
CA ALA A 356 7.11 21.84 -2.15
C ALA A 356 7.63 20.70 -3.02
N ASP A 357 8.96 20.58 -3.16
CA ASP A 357 9.58 19.47 -3.91
C ASP A 357 9.42 18.14 -3.17
N TRP A 358 9.59 18.16 -1.84
CA TRP A 358 9.36 16.99 -0.99
C TRP A 358 7.93 16.45 -1.09
N ASN A 359 6.93 17.33 -1.18
CA ASN A 359 5.54 16.91 -1.34
C ASN A 359 5.25 16.27 -2.70
N ARG A 360 6.10 16.49 -3.71
CA ARG A 360 5.99 15.92 -5.06
C ARG A 360 6.92 14.74 -5.29
N PHE A 361 7.99 14.62 -4.51
CA PHE A 361 9.03 13.61 -4.70
C PHE A 361 8.50 12.20 -4.46
N SER A 362 8.88 11.28 -5.35
CA SER A 362 8.67 9.85 -5.21
C SER A 362 9.91 9.11 -5.70
N GLY A 363 10.41 8.19 -4.87
CA GLY A 363 11.66 7.47 -5.12
C GLY A 363 12.52 7.36 -3.86
N TRP A 364 13.79 7.04 -4.05
CA TRP A 364 14.77 6.87 -2.99
C TRP A 364 15.67 8.09 -2.85
N CYS A 365 15.87 8.55 -1.62
CA CYS A 365 16.75 9.68 -1.31
C CYS A 365 17.52 9.43 -0.01
N GLY A 366 18.57 10.19 0.21
CA GLY A 366 19.24 10.29 1.52
C GLY A 366 18.67 11.41 2.39
N HIS A 367 18.88 11.35 3.70
CA HIS A 367 18.51 12.42 4.65
C HIS A 367 19.05 13.80 4.26
N GLN A 368 20.21 13.85 3.60
CA GLN A 368 20.81 15.06 3.03
C GLN A 368 19.91 15.83 2.04
N HIS A 369 18.89 15.17 1.47
CA HIS A 369 17.93 15.77 0.56
C HIS A 369 16.63 16.21 1.23
N VAL A 370 16.30 15.70 2.43
CA VAL A 370 15.03 15.96 3.11
C VAL A 370 14.96 17.42 3.59
N PRO A 371 13.84 18.14 3.48
CA PRO A 371 13.73 19.51 4.00
C PRO A 371 14.10 19.60 5.49
N GLY A 372 14.64 20.75 5.92
CA GLY A 372 14.95 20.99 7.34
C GLY A 372 16.44 21.13 7.63
N GLU A 373 16.96 20.34 8.58
CA GLU A 373 18.29 20.52 9.19
C GLU A 373 19.43 20.53 8.15
N LEU A 374 19.96 21.72 7.87
CA LEU A 374 20.88 21.95 6.75
C LEU A 374 22.23 21.23 6.89
N SER A 375 22.63 20.87 8.10
CA SER A 375 23.91 20.21 8.40
C SER A 375 23.90 18.68 8.25
N ARG A 376 22.73 18.05 8.06
CA ARG A 376 22.65 16.59 7.90
C ARG A 376 23.12 16.19 6.51
N TRP A 377 24.06 15.25 6.45
CA TRP A 377 24.69 14.79 5.21
C TRP A 377 24.62 13.27 5.06
N ASP A 378 24.02 12.56 6.00
CA ASP A 378 23.74 11.13 5.90
C ASP A 378 22.83 10.83 4.69
N PRO A 379 23.04 9.71 3.99
CA PRO A 379 24.01 8.63 4.25
C PRO A 379 25.38 8.86 3.58
N GLY A 380 25.75 10.11 3.28
CA GLY A 380 26.93 10.44 2.49
C GLY A 380 26.76 10.14 0.99
N ALA A 381 27.86 10.10 0.25
CA ALA A 381 27.89 9.78 -1.17
C ALA A 381 27.81 8.26 -1.42
N ILE A 382 26.79 7.61 -0.83
CA ILE A 382 26.52 6.19 -1.07
C ILE A 382 26.20 5.95 -2.55
N ASP A 383 26.67 4.82 -3.10
CA ASP A 383 26.40 4.44 -4.48
C ASP A 383 24.94 3.98 -4.66
N ILE A 384 24.05 4.96 -4.75
CA ILE A 384 22.62 4.75 -4.90
C ILE A 384 22.27 4.06 -6.21
N ALA A 385 23.05 4.29 -7.28
CA ALA A 385 22.81 3.67 -8.57
C ALA A 385 22.97 2.16 -8.47
N THR A 386 24.06 1.70 -7.84
CA THR A 386 24.26 0.28 -7.54
C THR A 386 23.14 -0.25 -6.64
N ILE A 387 22.70 0.47 -5.60
CA ILE A 387 21.62 -0.01 -4.72
C ILE A 387 20.30 -0.20 -5.46
N LEU A 388 19.93 0.71 -6.37
CA LEU A 388 18.63 0.66 -7.06
C LEU A 388 18.60 -0.30 -8.25
N GLY A 389 19.76 -0.61 -8.84
CA GLY A 389 19.93 -1.58 -9.92
C GLY A 389 19.72 -0.97 -11.30
#